data_AF-A0A8K1APT5-F1
#
_entry.id   AF-A0A8K1APT5-F1
#
_cell.length_a   1.000
_cell.length_b   1.000
_cell.length_c   1.000
_cell.angle_alpha   90.00
_cell.angle_beta   90.00
_cell.angle_gamma   90.00
#
_symmetry.space_group_name_H-M   'P 1'
#
loop_
_entity.id
_entity.type
_entity.pdbx_description
1 polymer ?
#
loop_
_entity_poly.entity_id
_entity_poly.type
_entity_poly.pdbx_seq_one_letter_code
_entity_poly.pdbx_strand_id
1 'polypeptide(L)' 'YYTIKDFLGVILLLMLFMLMVLFSPDLLGDPDNYMPANPLNTPPH' A
#
# COMPACT_ATOMS: atom_id res chain seq x y z
N TYR A 1 -8.44 24.99 -17.09
CA TYR A 1 -7.39 24.13 -17.68
C TYR A 1 -6.69 23.31 -16.61
N TYR A 2 -5.98 23.92 -15.66
CA TYR A 2 -5.24 23.16 -14.63
C TYR A 2 -6.14 22.32 -13.72
N THR A 3 -7.30 22.83 -13.28
CA THR A 3 -8.25 22.08 -12.45
C THR A 3 -8.69 20.74 -13.05
N ILE A 4 -8.91 20.68 -14.38
CA ILE A 4 -9.29 19.43 -15.06
C ILE A 4 -8.10 18.47 -15.14
N LYS A 5 -6.89 19.01 -15.40
CA LYS A 5 -5.66 18.22 -15.44
C LYS A 5 -5.36 17.59 -14.08
N ASP A 6 -5.54 18.36 -13.01
CA ASP A 6 -5.30 17.91 -11.64
C ASP A 6 -6.33 16.85 -11.24
N PHE A 7 -7.60 17.05 -11.61
CA PHE A 7 -8.65 16.05 -11.36
C PHE A 7 -8.39 14.73 -12.10
N LEU A 8 -7.96 14.79 -13.36
CA LEU A 8 -7.53 13.60 -14.10
C LEU A 8 -6.35 12.90 -13.40
N GLY A 9 -5.37 13.67 -12.92
CA GLY A 9 -4.23 13.14 -12.16
C GLY A 9 -4.66 12.42 -10.88
N VAL A 10 -5.58 13.02 -10.11
CA VAL A 10 -6.14 12.41 -8.89
C VAL A 10 -6.90 11.12 -9.20
N ILE A 11 -7.70 11.09 -10.27
CA ILE A 11 -8.41 9.86 -10.68
C ILE A 11 -7.41 8.74 -11.01
N LEU A 12 -6.35 9.04 -11.76
CA LEU A 12 -5.33 8.03 -12.10
C LEU A 12 -4.58 7.53 -10.87
N LEU A 13 -4.23 8.44 -9.96
CA LEU A 13 -3.59 8.07 -8.68
C LEU A 13 -4.49 7.15 -7.86
N LEU A 14 -5.77 7.53 -7.69
CA LEU A 14 -6.73 6.74 -6.93
C LEU A 14 -7.01 5.40 -7.59
N MET A 15 -7.08 5.34 -8.93
CA MET A 15 -7.27 4.08 -9.65
C MET A 15 -6.11 3.10 -9.35
N LEU A 16 -4.86 3.56 -9.46
CA LEU A 16 -3.69 2.73 -9.16
C LEU A 16 -3.67 2.29 -7.68
N PHE A 17 -3.98 3.22 -6.77
CA PHE A 17 -4.04 2.92 -5.35
C PHE A 17 -5.10 1.87 -5.03
N MET A 18 -6.31 2.02 -5.57
CA MET A 18 -7.40 1.07 -5.36
C MET A 18 -7.10 -0.30 -5.97
N LEU A 19 -6.39 -0.37 -7.10
CA LEU A 19 -5.93 -1.64 -7.65
C LEU A 19 -5.00 -2.37 -6.68
N MET A 20 -4.03 -1.68 -6.08
CA MET A 20 -3.16 -2.31 -5.07
C MET A 20 -3.96 -2.76 -3.85
N VAL A 21 -4.82 -1.90 -3.30
CA VAL A 21 -5.57 -2.22 -2.08
C VAL A 21 -6.54 -3.38 -2.28
N LEU A 22 -7.23 -3.44 -3.42
CA LEU A 22 -8.27 -4.45 -3.64
C LEU A 22 -7.74 -5.80 -4.15
N PHE A 23 -6.66 -5.80 -4.94
CA PHE A 23 -6.16 -7.02 -5.57
C PHE A 23 -4.86 -7.54 -4.95
N SER A 24 -4.06 -6.68 -4.33
CA SER A 24 -2.75 -7.05 -3.79
C SER A 24 -2.38 -6.23 -2.54
N PRO A 25 -3.21 -6.28 -1.47
CA PRO A 25 -3.05 -5.40 -0.31
C PRO A 25 -1.70 -5.56 0.40
N ASP A 26 -1.14 -6.77 0.38
CA ASP A 26 0.10 -7.12 1.06
C ASP A 26 1.35 -6.97 0.19
N LEU A 27 1.21 -6.51 -1.06
CA LEU A 27 2.33 -6.46 -2.02
C LEU A 27 3.51 -5.63 -1.52
N LEU A 28 3.23 -4.57 -0.75
CA LEU A 28 4.23 -3.68 -0.16
C LEU A 28 4.35 -3.87 1.37
N GLY A 29 3.70 -4.92 1.92
CA GLY A 29 3.74 -5.26 3.33
C GLY A 29 4.88 -6.21 3.67
N ASP A 30 5.20 -6.30 4.95
CA ASP A 30 6.14 -7.28 5.50
C ASP A 30 5.34 -8.40 6.20
N PRO A 31 5.49 -9.67 5.78
CA PRO A 31 4.74 -10.78 6.37
C PRO A 31 5.01 -10.96 7.87
N ASP A 32 6.20 -10.60 8.37
CA ASP A 32 6.54 -10.79 9.79
C ASP A 32 5.73 -9.89 10.72
N ASN A 33 5.23 -8.75 10.20
CA ASN A 33 4.37 -7.84 10.96
C ASN A 33 2.96 -8.41 11.24
N TYR A 34 2.60 -9.56 10.66
CA TYR A 34 1.39 -10.29 11.03
C TYR A 34 1.55 -11.12 12.31
N MET A 35 2.78 -11.30 12.79
CA MET A 35 3.05 -11.97 14.07
C MET A 35 3.07 -10.94 15.21
N PRO A 36 2.56 -11.28 16.41
CA PRO A 36 2.69 -10.41 17.58
C PRO A 36 4.16 -10.15 17.92
N ALA A 37 4.46 -8.93 18.37
CA ALA A 37 5.81 -8.55 18.76
C ALA A 37 6.36 -9.45 19.89
N ASN A 38 7.58 -9.97 19.70
CA ASN A 38 8.31 -10.75 20.69
C ASN A 38 9.63 -10.05 21.06
N PRO A 39 9.78 -9.47 22.26
CA PRO A 39 10.98 -8.74 22.64
C PRO A 39 12.23 -9.61 22.81
N LEU A 40 12.09 -10.93 22.83
CA LEU A 40 13.19 -11.88 22.99
C LEU A 40 13.59 -12.57 21.68
N ASN A 41 12.88 -12.30 20.58
CA ASN A 41 13.11 -12.95 19.30
C ASN A 41 13.14 -11.91 18.17
N THR A 42 14.28 -11.79 17.52
CA THR A 42 14.42 -10.99 16.29
C THR A 42 14.09 -11.88 15.10
N PRO A 43 13.28 -11.41 14.13
CA PRO A 43 13.00 -12.19 12.93
C PRO A 43 14.28 -12.48 12.12
N PRO A 44 14.26 -13.55 11.29
CA PRO A 44 15.47 -14.06 10.65
C PRO A 44 15.94 -13.26 9.43
N HIS A 45 15.12 -12.36 8.89
CA HIS A 45 15.41 -11.58 7.68
C HIS A 45 15.37 -10.08 7.94
#